data_AF-A0A1F7I779-F1
#
_entry.id   AF-A0A1F7I779-F1
#
_cell.length_a   1.000
_cell.length_b   1.000
_cell.length_c   1.000
_cell.angle_alpha   90.00
_cell.angle_beta   90.00
_cell.angle_gamma   90.00
#
_symmetry.space_group_name_H-M   'P 1'
#
loop_
_entity.id
_entity.type
_entity.pdbx_description
1 polymer ?
#
loop_
_entity_poly.entity_id
_entity_poly.type
_entity_poly.pdbx_seq_one_letter_code
_entity_poly.pdbx_strand_id
1 'polypeptide(L)'
;MKNPKLIVVVFLLLIIAFFSKSLFFAAMVNGKLISRLSIIKDLEKRGGKQVLDSLVSKELILQEAAKKNVNITKEDIEKRSKEIEKSTEKQGQKLDQLLTMQGMTRADFESQLQVQLLLEKILADKIKVSDKEIDEYLKKLSADTTVTGLTPTPTPPARNEVRDQLRQQKLQTEAQKLVDDLKKSAKISTFVNY
;
A
#
# COMPACT_ATOMS: atom_id res chain seq x y z
N MET A 1 -23.26 24.29 -50.58
CA MET A 1 -23.93 23.63 -49.45
C MET A 1 -22.86 23.21 -48.45
N LYS A 2 -22.87 23.72 -47.19
CA LYS A 2 -21.88 23.34 -46.17
C LYS A 2 -22.13 21.89 -45.74
N ASN A 3 -21.11 21.03 -45.81
CA ASN A 3 -21.23 19.63 -45.40
C ASN A 3 -21.43 19.55 -43.87
N PRO A 4 -22.61 19.12 -43.37
CA PRO A 4 -22.88 19.09 -41.93
C PRO A 4 -21.93 18.14 -41.18
N LYS A 5 -21.42 17.10 -41.86
CA LYS A 5 -20.40 16.18 -41.34
C LYS A 5 -19.06 16.89 -41.02
N LEU A 6 -18.67 17.88 -41.83
CA LEU A 6 -17.44 18.65 -41.61
C LEU A 6 -17.55 19.52 -40.35
N ILE A 7 -18.73 20.08 -40.09
CA ILE A 7 -19.01 20.91 -38.91
C ILE A 7 -18.94 20.08 -37.64
N VAL A 8 -19.52 18.87 -37.64
CA VAL A 8 -19.47 17.95 -36.49
C VAL A 8 -18.03 17.53 -36.17
N VAL A 9 -17.22 17.21 -37.19
CA VAL A 9 -15.80 16.86 -36.98
C VAL A 9 -15.01 18.02 -36.40
N VAL A 10 -15.20 19.25 -36.89
CA VAL A 10 -14.55 20.45 -36.34
C VAL A 10 -14.98 20.70 -34.90
N PHE A 11 -16.27 20.51 -34.58
CA PHE A 11 -16.77 20.68 -33.21
C PHE A 11 -16.20 19.60 -32.27
N LEU A 12 -16.09 18.36 -32.73
CA LEU A 12 -15.46 17.27 -31.97
C LEU A 12 -13.97 17.55 -31.70
N LEU A 13 -13.23 18.05 -32.70
CA LEU A 13 -11.84 18.44 -32.57
C LEU A 13 -11.65 19.61 -31.59
N LEU A 14 -12.57 20.56 -31.56
CA LEU A 14 -12.55 21.66 -30.59
C LEU A 14 -12.84 21.19 -29.16
N ILE A 15 -13.76 20.24 -28.98
CA ILE A 15 -14.01 19.60 -27.69
C ILE A 15 -12.77 18.83 -27.23
N ILE A 16 -12.18 18.00 -28.09
CA ILE A 16 -10.94 17.27 -27.78
C ILE A 16 -9.80 18.24 -27.45
N ALA A 17 -9.64 19.33 -28.20
CA ALA A 17 -8.64 20.37 -27.94
C ALA A 17 -8.90 21.14 -26.63
N PHE A 18 -10.16 21.30 -26.24
CA PHE A 18 -10.54 21.93 -24.98
C PHE A 18 -10.24 21.02 -23.79
N PHE A 19 -10.64 19.74 -23.86
CA PHE A 19 -10.34 18.74 -22.84
C PHE A 19 -8.85 18.37 -22.78
N SER A 20 -8.09 18.54 -23.87
CA SER A 20 -6.66 18.25 -23.87
C SER A 20 -5.82 19.33 -23.18
N LYS A 21 -6.33 20.57 -23.01
CA LYS A 21 -5.59 21.62 -22.30
C LYS A 21 -5.21 21.23 -20.88
N SER A 22 -6.11 20.55 -20.16
CA SER A 22 -5.83 20.05 -18.80
C SER A 22 -4.87 18.86 -18.78
N LEU A 23 -4.64 18.19 -19.91
CA LEU A 23 -3.65 17.11 -20.01
C LEU A 23 -2.22 17.65 -20.13
N PHE A 24 -2.04 18.80 -20.78
CA PHE A 24 -0.72 19.40 -21.03
C PHE A 24 -0.34 20.48 -20.01
N PHE A 25 -1.31 21.26 -19.53
CA PHE A 25 -1.08 22.40 -18.64
C PHE A 25 -1.83 22.25 -17.32
N ALA A 26 -1.14 22.53 -16.22
CA ALA A 26 -1.69 22.47 -14.87
C ALA A 26 -2.27 23.81 -14.40
N ALA A 27 -1.62 24.92 -14.77
CA ALA A 27 -2.00 26.25 -14.31
C ALA A 27 -1.48 27.34 -15.27
N MET A 28 -2.02 28.56 -15.14
CA MET A 28 -1.49 29.77 -15.75
C MET A 28 -1.29 30.83 -14.66
N VAL A 29 -0.11 31.46 -14.63
CA VAL A 29 0.23 32.52 -13.66
C VAL A 29 0.71 33.73 -14.45
N ASN A 30 -0.04 34.83 -14.41
CA ASN A 30 0.28 36.08 -15.12
C ASN A 30 0.60 35.87 -16.61
N GLY A 31 -0.19 35.03 -17.30
CA GLY A 31 0.01 34.70 -18.72
C GLY A 31 1.08 33.62 -18.99
N LYS A 32 1.82 33.15 -17.97
CA LYS A 32 2.78 32.06 -18.10
C LYS A 32 2.16 30.71 -17.74
N LEU A 33 2.19 29.76 -18.67
CA LEU A 33 1.68 28.41 -18.45
C LEU A 33 2.65 27.55 -17.63
N ILE A 34 2.11 26.78 -16.69
CA ILE A 34 2.80 25.73 -15.94
C ILE A 34 2.40 24.39 -16.56
N SER A 35 3.39 23.66 -17.09
CA SER A 35 3.14 22.36 -17.73
C SER A 35 2.93 21.26 -16.69
N ARG A 36 2.12 20.25 -17.03
CA ARG A 36 2.02 19.04 -16.19
C ARG A 36 3.33 18.26 -16.16
N LEU A 37 4.08 18.27 -17.25
CA LEU A 37 5.38 17.60 -17.33
C LEU A 37 6.40 18.19 -16.34
N SER A 38 6.42 19.51 -16.16
CA SER A 38 7.29 20.14 -15.16
C SER A 38 6.96 19.70 -13.73
N ILE A 39 5.67 19.46 -13.43
CA ILE A 39 5.25 18.96 -12.12
C ILE A 39 5.69 17.51 -11.95
N ILE A 40 5.43 16.65 -12.94
CA ILE A 40 5.85 15.23 -12.92
C ILE A 40 7.36 15.13 -12.73
N LYS A 41 8.14 15.90 -13.49
CA LYS A 41 9.60 15.92 -13.38
C LYS A 41 10.08 16.35 -11.98
N ASP A 42 9.42 17.31 -11.35
CA ASP A 42 9.76 17.73 -9.98
C ASP A 42 9.38 16.66 -8.95
N LEU A 43 8.24 15.99 -9.13
CA LEU A 43 7.82 14.87 -8.28
C LEU A 43 8.75 13.65 -8.43
N GLU A 44 9.12 13.31 -9.66
CA GLU A 44 10.09 12.25 -9.97
C GLU A 44 11.45 12.54 -9.33
N LYS A 45 11.92 13.78 -9.40
CA LYS A 45 13.15 14.21 -8.73
C LYS A 45 13.09 14.08 -7.20
N ARG A 46 11.93 14.34 -6.60
CA ARG A 46 11.76 14.32 -5.13
C ARG A 46 11.50 12.92 -4.57
N GLY A 47 10.79 12.07 -5.31
CA GLY A 47 10.29 10.78 -4.80
C GLY A 47 10.17 9.67 -5.83
N GLY A 48 10.53 9.91 -7.10
CA GLY A 48 10.41 8.93 -8.19
C GLY A 48 11.14 7.63 -7.91
N LYS A 49 12.38 7.70 -7.37
CA LYS A 49 13.16 6.52 -6.98
C LYS A 49 12.43 5.66 -5.96
N GLN A 50 11.94 6.26 -4.88
CA GLN A 50 11.24 5.53 -3.81
C GLN A 50 9.92 4.92 -4.33
N VAL A 51 9.18 5.64 -5.16
CA VAL A 51 7.95 5.13 -5.77
C VAL A 51 8.26 3.97 -6.70
N LEU A 52 9.29 4.07 -7.56
CA LEU A 52 9.70 2.97 -8.43
C LEU A 52 10.14 1.76 -7.61
N ASP A 53 10.96 1.94 -6.58
CA ASP A 53 11.41 0.85 -5.71
C ASP A 53 10.24 0.14 -5.02
N SER A 54 9.21 0.89 -4.61
CA SER A 54 7.97 0.32 -4.05
C SER A 54 7.18 -0.47 -5.09
N LEU A 55 7.00 0.08 -6.31
CA LEU A 55 6.31 -0.60 -7.40
C LEU A 55 7.03 -1.89 -7.83
N VAL A 56 8.36 -1.86 -7.93
CA VAL A 56 9.18 -3.05 -8.20
C VAL A 56 8.99 -4.09 -7.11
N SER A 57 9.01 -3.67 -5.84
CA SER A 57 8.81 -4.59 -4.71
C SER A 57 7.42 -5.24 -4.75
N LYS A 58 6.37 -4.46 -5.05
CA LYS A 58 5.00 -4.94 -5.24
C LYS A 58 4.93 -5.99 -6.36
N GLU A 59 5.49 -5.68 -7.52
CA GLU A 59 5.47 -6.57 -8.67
C GLU A 59 6.19 -7.90 -8.38
N LEU A 60 7.33 -7.85 -7.71
CA LEU A 60 8.06 -9.06 -7.28
C LEU A 60 7.23 -9.94 -6.33
N ILE A 61 6.50 -9.34 -5.40
CA ILE A 61 5.60 -10.07 -4.49
C ILE A 61 4.47 -10.76 -5.28
N LEU A 62 3.87 -10.06 -6.25
CA LEU A 62 2.83 -10.64 -7.11
C LEU A 62 3.36 -11.83 -7.92
N GLN A 63 4.58 -11.71 -8.46
CA GLN A 63 5.22 -12.80 -9.21
C GLN A 63 5.55 -14.00 -8.32
N GLU A 64 6.06 -13.77 -7.10
CA GLU A 64 6.35 -14.84 -6.15
C GLU A 64 5.07 -15.54 -5.67
N ALA A 65 3.99 -14.77 -5.45
CA ALA A 65 2.67 -15.33 -5.16
C ALA A 65 2.19 -16.26 -6.28
N ALA A 66 2.26 -15.80 -7.54
CA ALA A 66 1.88 -16.59 -8.70
C ALA A 66 2.73 -17.87 -8.80
N LYS A 67 4.05 -17.78 -8.62
CA LYS A 67 4.97 -18.91 -8.63
C LYS A 67 4.65 -19.94 -7.54
N LYS A 68 4.20 -19.48 -6.36
CA LYS A 68 3.78 -20.33 -5.24
C LYS A 68 2.33 -20.79 -5.32
N ASN A 69 1.60 -20.43 -6.38
CA ASN A 69 0.15 -20.67 -6.53
C ASN A 69 -0.67 -20.10 -5.35
N VAL A 70 -0.21 -18.99 -4.77
CA VAL A 70 -0.92 -18.26 -3.72
C VAL A 70 -1.79 -17.19 -4.37
N ASN A 71 -3.09 -17.22 -4.09
CA ASN A 71 -4.03 -16.23 -4.59
C ASN A 71 -4.85 -15.61 -3.44
N ILE A 72 -5.25 -14.35 -3.63
CA ILE A 72 -6.19 -13.62 -2.77
C ILE A 72 -7.47 -13.41 -3.56
N THR A 73 -8.57 -13.88 -2.98
CA THR A 73 -9.89 -13.71 -3.57
C THR A 73 -10.46 -12.32 -3.25
N LYS A 74 -11.51 -11.90 -3.96
CA LYS A 74 -12.18 -10.63 -3.61
C LYS A 74 -12.81 -10.72 -2.23
N GLU A 75 -13.33 -11.89 -1.89
CA GLU A 75 -13.93 -12.20 -0.60
C GLU A 75 -12.91 -12.06 0.55
N ASP A 76 -11.66 -12.48 0.34
CA ASP A 76 -10.56 -12.29 1.30
C ASP A 76 -10.33 -10.78 1.57
N ILE A 77 -10.29 -9.97 0.51
CA ILE A 77 -10.08 -8.52 0.59
C ILE A 77 -11.27 -7.85 1.27
N GLU A 78 -12.49 -8.17 0.88
CA GLU A 78 -13.71 -7.62 1.48
C GLU A 78 -13.82 -7.95 2.96
N LYS A 79 -13.53 -9.21 3.33
CA LYS A 79 -13.54 -9.64 4.72
C LYS A 79 -12.57 -8.79 5.53
N ARG A 80 -11.32 -8.67 5.07
CA ARG A 80 -10.28 -7.91 5.76
C ARG A 80 -10.60 -6.41 5.79
N SER A 81 -11.17 -5.88 4.72
CA SER A 81 -11.64 -4.49 4.66
C SER A 81 -12.72 -4.21 5.69
N LYS A 82 -13.70 -5.12 5.86
CA LYS A 82 -14.76 -5.00 6.87
C LYS A 82 -14.22 -5.08 8.30
N GLU A 83 -13.18 -5.87 8.54
CA GLU A 83 -12.50 -5.90 9.85
C GLU A 83 -11.86 -4.55 10.17
N ILE A 84 -11.15 -3.96 9.21
CA ILE A 84 -10.52 -2.65 9.36
C ILE A 84 -11.59 -1.56 9.56
N GLU A 85 -12.65 -1.58 8.76
CA GLU A 85 -13.77 -0.64 8.87
C GLU A 85 -14.42 -0.68 10.26
N LYS A 86 -14.72 -1.88 10.77
CA LYS A 86 -15.23 -2.05 12.14
C LYS A 86 -14.24 -1.53 13.19
N SER A 87 -12.94 -1.69 12.97
CA SER A 87 -11.91 -1.19 13.88
C SER A 87 -11.87 0.34 13.89
N THR A 88 -11.95 0.98 12.72
CA THR A 88 -11.98 2.45 12.60
C THR A 88 -13.28 3.03 13.15
N GLU A 89 -14.41 2.36 12.93
CA GLU A 89 -15.72 2.81 13.44
C GLU A 89 -15.77 2.78 14.98
N LYS A 90 -15.17 1.77 15.61
CA LYS A 90 -15.00 1.72 17.07
C LYS A 90 -14.20 2.92 17.62
N GLN A 91 -13.34 3.50 16.79
CA GLN A 91 -12.57 4.71 17.11
C GLN A 91 -13.28 6.00 16.70
N GLY A 92 -14.52 5.92 16.22
CA GLY A 92 -15.33 7.06 15.82
C GLY A 92 -15.00 7.62 14.43
N GLN A 93 -14.28 6.87 13.59
CA GLN A 93 -13.86 7.30 12.26
C GLN A 93 -14.39 6.36 11.17
N LYS A 94 -14.74 6.93 10.00
CA LYS A 94 -15.08 6.11 8.82
C LYS A 94 -13.84 5.87 7.97
N LEU A 95 -13.65 4.64 7.51
CA LEU A 95 -12.53 4.26 6.66
C LEU A 95 -12.41 5.16 5.42
N ASP A 96 -13.52 5.43 4.72
CA ASP A 96 -13.50 6.25 3.51
C ASP A 96 -13.06 7.71 3.76
N GLN A 97 -13.34 8.26 4.96
CA GLN A 97 -12.86 9.58 5.33
C GLN A 97 -11.34 9.57 5.54
N LEU A 98 -10.82 8.54 6.22
CA LEU A 98 -9.38 8.36 6.41
C LEU A 98 -8.64 8.20 5.08
N LEU A 99 -9.19 7.41 4.15
CA LEU A 99 -8.62 7.25 2.81
C LEU A 99 -8.60 8.58 2.05
N THR A 100 -9.70 9.33 2.09
CA THR A 100 -9.80 10.65 1.43
C THR A 100 -8.76 11.64 1.99
N MET A 101 -8.58 11.66 3.31
CA MET A 101 -7.57 12.50 3.96
C MET A 101 -6.14 12.14 3.56
N GLN A 102 -5.89 10.87 3.24
CA GLN A 102 -4.61 10.37 2.74
C GLN A 102 -4.46 10.52 1.21
N GLY A 103 -5.47 11.04 0.51
CA GLY A 103 -5.49 11.12 -0.94
C GLY A 103 -5.56 9.75 -1.63
N MET A 104 -6.09 8.74 -0.94
CA MET A 104 -6.22 7.36 -1.43
C MET A 104 -7.65 7.05 -1.83
N THR A 105 -7.80 6.26 -2.90
CA THR A 105 -9.08 5.66 -3.27
C THR A 105 -9.29 4.31 -2.57
N ARG A 106 -10.52 3.80 -2.60
CA ARG A 106 -10.82 2.44 -2.12
C ARG A 106 -10.03 1.38 -2.89
N ALA A 107 -9.83 1.59 -4.19
CA ALA A 107 -9.04 0.69 -5.03
C ALA A 107 -7.56 0.67 -4.63
N ASP A 108 -6.98 1.83 -4.28
CA ASP A 108 -5.60 1.90 -3.77
C ASP A 108 -5.46 1.12 -2.46
N PHE A 109 -6.42 1.30 -1.56
CA PHE A 109 -6.48 0.58 -0.29
C PHE A 109 -6.61 -0.94 -0.50
N GLU A 110 -7.54 -1.39 -1.34
CA GLU A 110 -7.73 -2.80 -1.65
C GLU A 110 -6.49 -3.42 -2.30
N SER A 111 -5.80 -2.67 -3.17
CA SER A 111 -4.56 -3.13 -3.79
C SER A 111 -3.42 -3.28 -2.79
N GLN A 112 -3.32 -2.37 -1.80
CA GLN A 112 -2.36 -2.53 -0.70
C GLN A 112 -2.73 -3.72 0.18
N LEU A 113 -4.02 -3.91 0.46
CA LEU A 113 -4.51 -5.02 1.26
C LEU A 113 -4.23 -6.37 0.60
N GLN A 114 -4.40 -6.45 -0.72
CA GLN A 114 -4.04 -7.63 -1.50
C GLN A 114 -2.57 -8.01 -1.31
N VAL A 115 -1.65 -7.05 -1.42
CA VAL A 115 -0.21 -7.29 -1.24
C VAL A 115 0.09 -7.76 0.18
N GLN A 116 -0.53 -7.14 1.20
CA GLN A 116 -0.38 -7.56 2.58
C GLN A 116 -0.85 -9.00 2.80
N LEU A 117 -2.05 -9.34 2.31
CA LEU A 117 -2.61 -10.68 2.45
C LEU A 117 -1.78 -11.74 1.70
N LEU A 118 -1.20 -11.38 0.54
CA LEU A 118 -0.27 -12.25 -0.18
C LEU A 118 0.98 -12.52 0.64
N LEU A 119 1.60 -11.49 1.22
CA LEU A 119 2.76 -11.65 2.10
C LEU A 119 2.43 -12.54 3.30
N GLU A 120 1.29 -12.33 3.94
CA GLU A 120 0.84 -13.17 5.06
C GLU A 120 0.68 -14.64 4.65
N LYS A 121 0.09 -14.92 3.48
CA LYS A 121 -0.06 -16.30 2.98
C LYS A 121 1.28 -16.91 2.57
N ILE A 122 2.15 -16.17 1.89
CA ILE A 122 3.49 -16.65 1.47
C ILE A 122 4.38 -16.96 2.69
N LEU A 123 4.28 -16.15 3.74
CA LEU A 123 5.13 -16.22 4.93
C LEU A 123 4.46 -16.92 6.11
N ALA A 124 3.30 -17.55 5.91
CA ALA A 124 2.46 -18.12 6.97
C ALA A 124 3.24 -19.00 7.96
N ASP A 125 4.18 -19.82 7.46
CA ASP A 125 5.01 -20.68 8.31
C ASP A 125 6.07 -19.92 9.11
N LYS A 126 6.60 -18.83 8.55
CA LYS A 126 7.67 -18.03 9.18
C LYS A 126 7.15 -17.06 10.23
N ILE A 127 5.89 -16.66 10.13
CA ILE A 127 5.25 -15.71 11.06
C ILE A 127 4.53 -16.40 12.22
N LYS A 128 4.58 -17.74 12.33
CA LYS A 128 4.07 -18.47 13.48
C LYS A 128 4.78 -18.03 14.75
N VAL A 129 4.03 -17.73 15.80
CA VAL A 129 4.55 -17.30 17.10
C VAL A 129 4.29 -18.41 18.10
N SER A 130 5.36 -18.89 18.73
CA SER A 130 5.30 -19.91 19.78
C SER A 130 4.99 -19.30 21.15
N ASP A 131 4.44 -20.10 22.06
CA ASP A 131 4.16 -19.64 23.43
C ASP A 131 5.44 -19.24 24.18
N LYS A 132 6.56 -19.90 23.88
CA LYS A 132 7.88 -19.53 24.43
C LYS A 132 8.29 -18.11 24.04
N GLU A 133 8.06 -17.70 22.79
CA GLU A 133 8.37 -16.34 22.34
C GLU A 133 7.49 -15.29 23.02
N ILE A 134 6.22 -15.63 23.30
CA ILE A 134 5.31 -14.78 24.07
C ILE A 134 5.82 -14.63 25.51
N ASP A 135 6.22 -15.73 26.15
CA ASP A 135 6.75 -15.72 27.51
C ASP A 135 8.05 -14.91 27.61
N GLU A 136 8.94 -15.06 26.65
CA GLU A 136 10.18 -14.29 26.57
C GLU A 136 9.92 -12.79 26.36
N TYR A 137 8.96 -12.44 25.49
CA TYR A 137 8.59 -11.05 25.25
C TYR A 137 7.99 -10.40 26.52
N LEU A 138 7.08 -11.11 27.20
CA LEU A 138 6.47 -10.63 28.43
C LEU A 138 7.49 -10.50 29.56
N LYS A 139 8.44 -11.43 29.68
CA LYS A 139 9.54 -11.32 30.64
C LYS A 139 10.42 -10.09 30.37
N LYS A 140 10.74 -9.80 29.10
CA LYS A 140 11.48 -8.59 28.73
C LYS A 140 10.71 -7.32 29.10
N LEU A 141 9.39 -7.29 28.85
CA LEU A 141 8.54 -6.16 29.19
C LEU A 141 8.46 -5.93 30.71
N SER A 142 8.35 -7.00 31.51
CA SER A 142 8.34 -6.89 32.98
C SER A 142 9.69 -6.55 33.59
N ALA A 143 10.80 -6.85 32.91
CA ALA A 143 12.14 -6.45 33.34
C ALA A 143 12.40 -4.95 33.12
N ASP A 144 11.68 -4.30 32.19
CA ASP A 144 11.70 -2.85 32.00
C ASP A 144 10.80 -2.18 33.06
N THR A 145 11.43 -1.74 34.15
CA THR A 145 10.83 -1.54 35.48
C THR A 145 10.05 -0.22 35.62
N THR A 146 9.01 0.00 34.79
CA THR A 146 8.09 1.14 34.94
C THR A 146 6.59 0.78 34.89
N VAL A 147 6.23 -0.47 34.60
CA VAL A 147 4.83 -0.92 34.56
C VAL A 147 4.45 -1.60 35.88
N THR A 148 4.03 -0.79 36.87
CA THR A 148 3.35 -1.29 38.07
C THR A 148 1.96 -1.82 37.68
N GLY A 149 1.73 -3.14 37.81
CA GLY A 149 0.39 -3.74 37.64
C GLY A 149 0.28 -4.98 36.75
N LEU A 150 1.38 -5.49 36.19
CA LEU A 150 1.35 -6.78 35.49
C LEU A 150 1.40 -7.91 36.51
N THR A 151 0.33 -8.71 36.58
CA THR A 151 0.33 -9.96 37.33
C THR A 151 1.39 -10.90 36.73
N PRO A 152 2.13 -11.69 37.55
CA PRO A 152 3.17 -12.62 37.06
C PRO A 152 2.65 -13.70 36.10
N THR A 153 1.34 -13.81 35.93
CA THR A 153 0.70 -14.59 34.87
C THR A 153 -0.16 -13.63 34.02
N PRO A 154 0.22 -13.36 32.76
CA PRO A 154 -0.58 -12.56 31.84
C PRO A 154 -1.88 -13.28 31.49
N THR A 155 -2.99 -12.55 31.47
CA THR A 155 -4.31 -13.11 31.10
C THR A 155 -4.31 -13.61 29.65
N PRO A 156 -5.17 -14.59 29.28
CA PRO A 156 -5.25 -15.06 27.89
C PRO A 156 -5.45 -13.96 26.85
N PRO A 157 -6.25 -12.89 27.08
CA PRO A 157 -6.34 -11.75 26.18
C PRO A 157 -5.00 -11.01 25.98
N ALA A 158 -4.25 -10.75 27.05
CA ALA A 158 -2.95 -10.08 26.96
C ALA A 158 -1.93 -10.92 26.16
N ARG A 159 -1.95 -12.25 26.31
CA ARG A 159 -1.11 -13.15 25.50
C ARG A 159 -1.46 -13.11 24.01
N ASN A 160 -2.75 -12.98 23.67
CA ASN A 160 -3.19 -12.88 22.28
C ASN A 160 -2.73 -11.57 21.63
N GLU A 161 -2.81 -10.46 22.35
CA GLU A 161 -2.32 -9.17 21.86
C GLU A 161 -0.80 -9.18 21.61
N VAL A 162 -0.02 -9.75 22.55
CA VAL A 162 1.42 -9.96 22.35
C VAL A 162 1.69 -10.89 21.16
N ARG A 163 0.89 -11.95 20.99
CA ARG A 163 1.03 -12.85 19.84
C ARG A 163 0.82 -12.11 18.53
N ASP A 164 -0.22 -11.29 18.44
CA ASP A 164 -0.52 -10.50 17.23
C ASP A 164 0.58 -9.47 16.96
N GLN A 165 1.10 -8.81 18.00
CA GLN A 165 2.23 -7.88 17.88
C GLN A 165 3.50 -8.58 17.38
N LEU A 166 3.87 -9.71 17.97
CA LEU A 166 5.04 -10.50 17.55
C LEU A 166 4.86 -11.04 16.12
N ARG A 167 3.65 -11.48 15.77
CA ARG A 167 3.34 -11.94 14.42
C ARG A 167 3.51 -10.80 13.42
N GLN A 168 3.02 -9.61 13.72
CA GLN A 168 3.18 -8.43 12.88
C GLN A 168 4.66 -8.04 12.72
N GLN A 169 5.43 -8.10 13.80
CA GLN A 169 6.87 -7.85 13.76
C GLN A 169 7.60 -8.87 12.87
N LYS A 170 7.33 -10.16 13.05
CA LYS A 170 7.89 -11.21 12.20
C LYS A 170 7.50 -11.04 10.75
N LEU A 171 6.24 -10.70 10.46
CA LEU A 171 5.77 -10.43 9.11
C LEU A 171 6.56 -9.28 8.48
N GLN A 172 6.75 -8.17 9.19
CA GLN A 172 7.53 -7.04 8.67
C GLN A 172 8.98 -7.44 8.37
N THR A 173 9.64 -8.17 9.27
CA THR A 173 11.02 -8.61 9.08
C THR A 173 11.16 -9.60 7.93
N GLU A 174 10.31 -10.62 7.88
CA GLU A 174 10.37 -11.65 6.83
C GLU A 174 9.89 -11.13 5.48
N ALA A 175 8.96 -10.18 5.44
CA ALA A 175 8.57 -9.50 4.20
C ALA A 175 9.71 -8.66 3.64
N GLN A 176 10.41 -7.89 4.48
CA GLN A 176 11.58 -7.12 4.05
C GLN A 176 12.66 -8.06 3.48
N LYS A 177 12.96 -9.14 4.20
CA LYS A 177 13.93 -10.14 3.76
C LYS A 177 13.52 -10.81 2.44
N LEU A 178 12.25 -11.21 2.30
CA LEU A 178 11.71 -11.79 1.07
C LEU A 178 11.88 -10.83 -0.10
N VAL A 179 11.49 -9.57 0.07
CA VAL A 179 11.62 -8.55 -0.99
C VAL A 179 13.08 -8.34 -1.38
N ASP A 180 14.00 -8.31 -0.42
CA ASP A 180 15.43 -8.15 -0.69
C ASP A 180 16.00 -9.35 -1.46
N ASP A 181 15.60 -10.58 -1.10
CA ASP A 181 16.01 -11.80 -1.79
C ASP A 181 15.42 -11.88 -3.22
N LEU A 182 14.17 -11.45 -3.39
CA LEU A 182 13.53 -11.34 -4.70
C LEU A 182 14.24 -10.28 -5.57
N LYS A 183 14.59 -9.12 -5.01
CA LYS A 183 15.31 -8.07 -5.75
C LYS A 183 16.69 -8.53 -6.22
N LYS A 184 17.43 -9.29 -5.40
CA LYS A 184 18.75 -9.83 -5.76
C LYS A 184 18.68 -10.89 -6.86
N SER A 185 17.60 -11.65 -6.92
CA SER A 185 17.42 -12.74 -7.90
C SER A 185 16.70 -12.29 -9.18
N ALA A 186 15.99 -11.17 -9.13
CA ALA A 186 15.24 -10.64 -10.25
C ALA A 186 16.13 -9.88 -11.25
N LYS A 187 15.81 -10.02 -12.54
CA LYS A 187 16.37 -9.19 -13.59
C LYS A 187 15.56 -7.89 -13.69
N ILE A 188 16.07 -6.83 -13.06
CA ILE A 188 15.42 -5.51 -13.06
C ILE A 188 16.13 -4.63 -14.09
N SER A 189 15.39 -4.11 -15.07
CA SER A 189 15.88 -3.13 -16.05
C SER A 189 15.19 -1.80 -15.83
N THR A 190 15.95 -0.78 -15.48
CA THR A 190 15.46 0.59 -15.29
C THR A 190 15.72 1.40 -16.56
N PHE A 191 14.67 2.07 -17.06
CA PHE A 191 14.73 2.90 -18.27
C PHE A 191 14.77 4.41 -17.96
N VAL A 192 14.64 4.77 -16.70
CA VAL A 192 14.63 6.15 -16.21
C VAL A 192 15.57 6.23 -15.02
N ASN A 193 16.36 7.31 -14.97
CA ASN A 193 17.19 7.66 -13.83
C ASN A 193 16.57 8.87 -13.14
N TYR A 194 16.22 8.71 -11.86
CA TYR A 194 15.68 9.76 -11.00
C TYR A 194 16.79 10.49 -10.26
#